data_AF-A0A4Z0KLM1-F1
#
_entry.id   AF-A0A4Z0KLM1-F1
#
_cell.length_a   1.000
_cell.length_b   1.000
_cell.length_c   1.000
_cell.angle_alpha   90.00
_cell.angle_beta   90.00
_cell.angle_gamma   90.00
#
_symmetry.space_group_name_H-M   'P 1'
#
loop_
_entity.id
_entity.type
_entity.pdbx_description
1 polymer ?
#
loop_
_entity_poly.entity_id
_entity_poly.type
_entity_poly.pdbx_seq_one_letter_code
_entity_poly.pdbx_strand_id
1 'polypeptide(L)'
;HPVRGQHNVQGACDMGALPDTYPGYQYVKFPENREKFAKAWGVESLPAHTGYRISELPHRAAHGDVRAAYSMGEAPLHPAAEVSAVRRAGVGRELVRGE
;
A
#
# COMPACT_ATOMS: atom_id res chain seq x y z
N HIS A 1 -19.97 8.39 11.50
CA HIS A 1 -18.74 8.15 10.70
C HIS A 1 -18.23 9.49 10.20
N PRO A 2 -16.91 9.77 10.24
CA PRO A 2 -16.37 11.03 9.73
C PRO A 2 -16.61 11.15 8.22
N VAL A 3 -16.92 12.36 7.76
CA VAL A 3 -17.06 12.65 6.33
C VAL A 3 -15.70 12.48 5.67
N ARG A 4 -15.63 11.67 4.61
CA ARG A 4 -14.40 11.50 3.82
C ARG A 4 -14.59 12.08 2.42
N GLY A 5 -13.52 12.64 1.87
CA GLY A 5 -13.59 13.49 0.67
C GLY A 5 -13.64 12.72 -0.66
N GLN A 6 -12.82 11.69 -0.83
CA GLN A 6 -12.76 10.93 -2.10
C GLN A 6 -13.88 9.89 -2.19
N HIS A 7 -14.38 9.64 -3.40
CA HIS A 7 -15.28 8.51 -3.61
C HIS A 7 -14.53 7.21 -3.32
N ASN A 8 -15.21 6.25 -2.68
CA ASN A 8 -14.66 4.93 -2.36
C ASN A 8 -13.41 4.88 -1.44
N VAL A 9 -13.00 5.98 -0.81
CA VAL A 9 -11.94 5.93 0.22
C VAL A 9 -12.35 5.07 1.42
N GLN A 10 -13.66 4.93 1.68
CA GLN A 10 -14.16 3.92 2.62
C GLN A 10 -13.94 2.51 2.10
N GLY A 11 -14.37 2.21 0.88
CA GLY A 11 -14.23 0.87 0.32
C GLY A 11 -12.76 0.46 0.15
N ALA A 12 -11.86 1.37 -0.19
CA ALA A 12 -10.42 1.09 -0.23
C ALA A 12 -9.91 0.63 1.16
N CYS A 13 -10.28 1.32 2.23
CA CYS A 13 -9.96 0.88 3.59
C CYS A 13 -10.63 -0.45 3.94
N ASP A 14 -11.89 -0.65 3.55
CA ASP A 14 -12.65 -1.89 3.80
C ASP A 14 -12.02 -3.09 3.10
N MET A 15 -11.42 -2.89 1.93
CA MET A 15 -10.72 -3.92 1.16
C MET A 15 -9.27 -4.15 1.61
N GLY A 16 -8.82 -3.52 2.70
CA GLY A 16 -7.48 -3.72 3.21
C GLY A 16 -6.39 -3.07 2.34
N ALA A 17 -6.70 -1.98 1.62
CA ALA A 17 -5.68 -1.14 0.99
C ALA A 17 -4.91 -0.28 2.03
N LEU A 18 -4.57 -0.91 3.15
CA LEU A 18 -3.85 -0.37 4.29
C LEU A 18 -2.70 -1.36 4.62
N PRO A 19 -1.54 -0.87 5.08
CA PRO A 19 -0.36 -1.72 5.23
C PRO A 19 -0.44 -2.73 6.39
N ASP A 20 -1.46 -2.67 7.24
CA ASP A 20 -1.57 -3.43 8.48
C ASP A 20 -2.86 -4.27 8.59
N THR A 21 -3.74 -4.24 7.60
CA THR A 21 -5.02 -4.97 7.65
C THR A 21 -5.33 -5.70 6.35
N TYR A 22 -5.97 -6.86 6.49
CA TYR A 22 -6.72 -7.53 5.45
C TYR A 22 -8.12 -6.92 5.29
N PRO A 23 -8.90 -7.31 4.26
CA PRO A 23 -10.29 -6.87 4.11
C PRO A 23 -11.12 -7.06 5.38
N GLY A 24 -11.99 -6.11 5.67
CA GLY A 24 -12.83 -6.09 6.86
C GLY A 24 -12.07 -5.71 8.16
N TYR A 25 -11.01 -4.91 8.05
CA TYR A 25 -10.23 -4.40 9.19
C TYR A 25 -9.58 -5.49 10.06
N GLN A 26 -9.17 -6.59 9.43
CA GLN A 26 -8.57 -7.73 10.11
C GLN A 26 -7.05 -7.58 10.14
N TYR A 27 -6.48 -7.23 11.29
CA TYR A 27 -5.06 -6.92 11.37
C TYR A 27 -4.15 -8.11 11.04
N VAL A 28 -3.08 -7.83 10.30
CA VAL A 28 -2.06 -8.81 9.88
C VAL A 28 -1.25 -9.38 11.05
N LYS A 29 -1.18 -8.66 12.18
CA LYS A 29 -0.42 -9.09 13.36
C LYS A 29 -1.03 -10.32 14.04
N PHE A 30 -2.34 -10.54 13.89
CA PHE A 30 -3.05 -11.66 14.50
C PHE A 30 -2.87 -12.93 13.66
N PRO A 31 -2.32 -14.01 14.24
CA PRO A 31 -2.01 -15.24 13.49
C PRO A 31 -3.26 -15.90 12.91
N GLU A 32 -4.41 -15.83 13.60
CA GLU A 32 -5.66 -16.45 13.18
C GLU A 32 -6.17 -15.85 11.86
N ASN A 33 -5.99 -14.54 11.70
CA ASN A 33 -6.31 -13.85 10.44
C ASN A 33 -5.37 -14.31 9.33
N ARG A 34 -4.07 -14.37 9.61
CA ARG A 34 -3.07 -14.81 8.61
C ARG A 34 -3.35 -16.23 8.15
N GLU A 35 -3.62 -17.15 9.06
CA GLU A 35 -3.96 -18.55 8.73
C GLU A 35 -5.21 -18.64 7.86
N LYS A 36 -6.26 -17.86 8.19
CA LYS A 36 -7.49 -17.81 7.40
C LYS A 36 -7.22 -17.34 5.97
N PHE A 37 -6.50 -16.23 5.79
CA PHE A 37 -6.21 -15.68 4.46
C PHE A 37 -5.18 -16.52 3.69
N ALA A 38 -4.15 -17.04 4.36
CA ALA A 38 -3.15 -17.91 3.73
C ALA A 38 -3.80 -19.18 3.16
N LYS A 39 -4.68 -19.82 3.94
CA LYS A 39 -5.48 -20.97 3.49
C LYS A 39 -6.39 -20.61 2.32
N ALA A 40 -7.11 -19.48 2.40
CA ALA A 40 -8.04 -19.05 1.35
C ALA A 40 -7.32 -18.73 0.03
N TRP A 41 -6.10 -18.20 0.10
CA TRP A 41 -5.30 -17.81 -1.06
C TRP A 41 -4.33 -18.91 -1.54
N GLY A 42 -4.28 -20.05 -0.86
CA GLY A 42 -3.43 -21.19 -1.25
C GLY A 42 -1.93 -20.91 -1.11
N VAL A 43 -1.53 -20.06 -0.15
CA VAL A 43 -0.13 -19.74 0.14
C VAL A 43 0.28 -20.33 1.49
N GLU A 44 1.57 -20.67 1.63
CA GLU A 44 2.08 -21.29 2.86
C GLU A 44 2.03 -20.34 4.06
N SER A 45 2.39 -19.07 3.84
CA SER A 45 2.37 -18.05 4.89
C SER A 45 2.15 -16.66 4.34
N LEU A 46 1.68 -15.76 5.20
CA LEU A 46 1.55 -14.33 4.93
C LEU A 46 2.38 -13.53 5.93
N PRO A 47 2.91 -12.36 5.54
CA PRO A 47 3.76 -11.54 6.41
C PRO A 47 3.00 -11.08 7.66
N ALA A 48 3.72 -11.09 8.78
CA ALA A 48 3.21 -10.66 10.09
C ALA A 48 3.46 -9.18 10.38
N HIS A 49 4.39 -8.56 9.67
CA HIS A 49 4.80 -7.18 9.88
C HIS A 49 3.96 -6.22 9.03
N THR A 50 3.74 -5.02 9.56
CA THR A 50 3.11 -3.92 8.83
C THR A 50 3.98 -3.51 7.65
N GLY A 51 3.38 -3.33 6.48
CA GLY A 51 4.05 -2.80 5.29
C GLY A 51 4.37 -1.31 5.41
N TYR A 52 5.04 -0.76 4.38
CA TYR A 52 5.33 0.67 4.34
C TYR A 52 4.11 1.50 3.97
N ARG A 53 4.05 2.72 4.51
CA ARG A 53 3.03 3.71 4.12
C ARG A 53 3.52 4.45 2.88
N ILE A 54 2.59 4.83 2.00
CA ILE A 54 2.94 5.60 0.78
C ILE A 54 3.63 6.93 1.11
N SER A 55 3.30 7.54 2.25
CA SER A 55 3.96 8.77 2.74
C SER A 55 5.45 8.58 3.05
N GLU A 56 5.88 7.35 3.30
CA GLU A 56 7.28 7.01 3.61
C GLU A 56 8.08 6.73 2.32
N LEU A 57 7.41 6.60 1.16
CA LEU A 57 8.04 6.20 -0.09
C LEU A 57 9.24 7.08 -0.47
N PRO A 58 9.20 8.43 -0.40
CA PRO A 58 10.37 9.26 -0.76
C PRO A 58 11.60 8.96 0.10
N HIS A 59 11.41 8.78 1.41
CA HIS A 59 12.48 8.47 2.36
C HIS A 59 13.03 7.06 2.12
N ARG A 60 12.14 6.06 2.05
CA ARG A 60 12.50 4.66 1.82
C ARG A 60 13.20 4.43 0.48
N ALA A 61 12.76 5.14 -0.55
CA ALA A 61 13.41 5.12 -1.86
C ALA A 61 14.82 5.72 -1.79
N ALA A 62 14.99 6.88 -1.12
CA ALA A 62 16.30 7.52 -0.96
C ALA A 62 17.30 6.64 -0.18
N HIS A 63 16.83 5.84 0.77
CA HIS A 63 17.65 4.89 1.53
C HIS A 63 17.83 3.52 0.84
N GLY A 64 17.17 3.28 -0.29
CA GLY A 64 17.26 2.01 -1.03
C GLY A 64 16.45 0.85 -0.45
N ASP A 65 15.62 1.11 0.57
CA ASP A 65 14.68 0.15 1.18
C ASP A 65 13.56 -0.25 0.19
N VAL A 66 13.15 0.69 -0.67
CA VAL A 66 12.13 0.49 -1.71
C VAL A 66 12.73 0.81 -3.08
N ARG A 67 12.68 -0.16 -3.99
CA ARG A 67 13.26 -0.06 -5.34
C ARG A 67 12.23 -0.03 -6.47
N ALA A 68 10.98 -0.35 -6.17
CA ALA A 68 9.87 -0.32 -7.12
C ALA A 68 8.62 0.19 -6.41
N ALA A 69 7.78 0.92 -7.14
CA ALA A 69 6.47 1.37 -6.67
C ALA A 69 5.43 1.17 -7.76
N TYR A 70 4.33 0.51 -7.40
CA TYR A 70 3.18 0.28 -8.26
C TYR A 70 2.05 1.25 -7.86
N SER A 71 1.72 2.19 -8.75
CA SER A 71 0.72 3.24 -8.49
C SER A 71 -0.55 2.94 -9.29
N MET A 72 -1.65 2.65 -8.61
CA MET A 72 -2.96 2.38 -9.22
C MET A 72 -3.96 3.45 -8.79
N GLY A 73 -4.63 4.12 -9.74
CA GLY A 73 -5.72 5.08 -9.48
C GLY A 73 -5.33 6.36 -8.73
N GLU A 74 -4.10 6.43 -8.22
CA GLU A 74 -3.54 7.55 -7.48
C GLU A 74 -2.57 8.35 -8.35
N ALA A 75 -2.56 9.66 -8.13
CA ALA A 75 -1.53 10.57 -8.63
C ALA A 75 -0.65 11.02 -7.46
N PRO A 76 0.25 10.16 -6.93
CA PRO A 76 1.10 10.50 -5.78
C PRO A 76 2.09 11.64 -6.08
N LEU A 77 2.12 12.14 -7.32
CA LEU A 77 2.97 13.22 -7.80
C LEU A 77 2.17 14.49 -8.16
N HIS A 78 1.10 14.79 -7.41
CA HIS A 78 0.64 16.18 -7.33
C HIS A 78 1.80 17.01 -6.74
N PRO A 79 2.10 18.23 -7.24
CA PRO A 79 3.32 19.01 -6.93
C PRO A 79 3.63 19.28 -5.43
N ALA A 80 2.74 18.89 -4.52
CA ALA A 80 2.95 18.92 -3.07
C ALA A 80 3.76 17.73 -2.52
N ALA A 81 3.86 16.60 -3.24
CA ALA A 81 4.68 15.46 -2.84
C ALA A 81 5.98 15.45 -3.65
N GLU A 82 7.11 15.30 -2.96
CA GLU A 82 8.47 15.56 -3.45
C GLU A 82 8.90 14.66 -4.63
N VAL A 83 8.40 14.96 -5.84
CA VAL A 83 8.59 14.20 -7.09
C VAL A 83 10.07 13.95 -7.40
N SER A 84 10.92 14.90 -7.03
CA SER A 84 12.37 14.85 -7.24
C SER A 84 13.05 13.77 -6.39
N ALA A 85 12.55 13.47 -5.19
CA ALA A 85 13.15 12.47 -4.31
C ALA A 85 12.92 11.04 -4.84
N VAL A 86 11.69 10.74 -5.27
CA VAL A 86 11.34 9.44 -5.87
C VAL A 86 12.07 9.23 -7.20
N ARG A 87 12.25 10.30 -8.00
CA ARG A 87 12.98 10.23 -9.27
C ARG A 87 14.48 10.02 -9.11
N ARG A 88 15.10 10.61 -8.07
CA ARG A 88 16.54 10.44 -7.77
C ARG A 88 16.89 9.03 -7.28
N ALA A 89 15.94 8.36 -6.63
CA ALA A 89 16.13 7.02 -6.05
C ALA A 89 16.14 5.86 -7.07
N GLY A 90 15.91 6.12 -8.36
CA GLY A 90 15.96 5.08 -9.40
C GLY A 90 14.85 4.03 -9.28
N VAL A 91 13.74 4.37 -8.61
CA VAL A 91 12.61 3.46 -8.41
C VAL A 91 11.96 3.13 -9.76
N GLY A 92 11.94 1.85 -10.12
CA GLY A 92 11.21 1.37 -11.30
C GLY A 92 9.72 1.69 -11.17
N ARG A 93 9.15 2.36 -12.17
CA ARG A 93 7.73 2.77 -12.17
C ARG A 93 6.99 1.97 -13.22
N GLU A 94 5.95 1.27 -12.77
CA GLU A 94 4.93 0.75 -13.65
C GLU A 94 3.62 1.47 -13.30
N LEU A 95 3.12 2.27 -14.24
CA LEU A 95 1.85 2.97 -14.13
C LEU A 95 0.85 2.23 -15.02
N VAL A 96 -0.01 1.44 -14.39
CA VAL A 96 -1.13 0.79 -15.11
C VAL A 96 -2.31 1.73 -15.01
N ARG A 97 -2.62 2.40 -16.13
CA ARG A 97 -3.84 3.18 -16.29
C ARG A 97 -4.95 2.19 -16.63
N GLY A 98 -5.91 2.02 -15.73
CA GLY A 98 -7.11 1.25 -16.05
C GLY A 98 -7.82 1.91 -17.23
N GLU A 99 -8.19 1.09 -18.21
CA GLU A 99 -9.09 1.48 -19.31
C GLU A 99 -10.50 1.78 -18.79
#